data_AF-A0A2K9CBT9-F1
#
_entry.id   AF-A0A2K9CBT9-F1
#
_cell.length_a   1.000
_cell.length_b   1.000
_cell.length_c   1.000
_cell.angle_alpha   90.00
_cell.angle_beta   90.00
_cell.angle_gamma   90.00
#
_symmetry.space_group_name_H-M   'P 1'
#
loop_
_entity.id
_entity.type
_entity.pdbx_description
1 polymer ?
#
loop_
_entity_poly.entity_id
_entity_poly.type
_entity_poly.pdbx_seq_one_letter_code
_entity_poly.pdbx_strand_id
1 'polypeptide(L)'
;MIKKVGRKTTVTAIAIRMHPKLRHLLDVVGRKQRRSMTAVIEAAIEAFASSTERDIAESTWSTDENERALNLYLTAPDLCSFDEEVDAKAALAARSK
;
A
#
# COMPACT_ATOMS: atom_id res chain seq x y z
N MET A 1 -31.20 7.95 16.02
CA MET A 1 -30.84 7.24 14.77
C MET A 1 -29.32 7.11 14.72
N ILE A 2 -28.78 5.98 15.16
CA ILE A 2 -27.33 5.77 15.26
C ILE A 2 -26.81 5.50 13.83
N LYS A 3 -26.06 6.45 13.27
CA LYS A 3 -25.36 6.25 11.99
C LYS A 3 -24.35 5.11 12.19
N LYS A 4 -24.63 3.94 11.62
CA LYS A 4 -23.59 2.94 11.36
C LYS A 4 -22.57 3.61 10.45
N VAL A 5 -21.39 3.91 10.99
CA VAL A 5 -20.23 4.33 10.20
C VAL A 5 -19.94 3.17 9.24
N GLY A 6 -20.36 3.33 7.99
CA GLY A 6 -20.12 2.34 6.96
C GLY A 6 -18.63 2.11 6.86
N ARG A 7 -18.19 0.87 7.09
CA ARG A 7 -16.83 0.41 6.80
C ARG A 7 -16.59 0.71 5.32
N LYS A 8 -15.92 1.81 4.99
CA LYS A 8 -15.53 2.14 3.62
C LYS A 8 -14.68 0.99 3.14
N THR A 9 -15.20 0.18 2.24
CA THR A 9 -14.40 -0.81 1.52
C THR A 9 -13.35 0.00 0.74
N THR A 10 -12.13 0.08 1.25
CA THR A 10 -11.02 0.89 0.70
C THR A 10 -10.41 0.17 -0.51
N VAL A 11 -11.22 -0.06 -1.54
CA VAL A 11 -10.69 -0.49 -2.83
C VAL A 11 -10.13 0.76 -3.51
N THR A 12 -8.83 0.78 -3.73
CA THR A 12 -8.15 1.84 -4.49
C THR A 12 -7.88 1.33 -5.90
N ALA A 13 -8.32 2.08 -6.90
CA ALA A 13 -8.04 1.74 -8.30
C ALA A 13 -6.61 2.19 -8.65
N ILE A 14 -5.85 1.31 -9.30
CA ILE A 14 -4.49 1.59 -9.77
C ILE A 14 -4.42 1.31 -11.27
N ALA A 15 -3.81 2.22 -12.02
CA ALA A 15 -3.52 2.05 -13.44
C ALA A 15 -2.06 1.60 -13.63
N ILE A 16 -1.83 0.44 -14.26
CA ILE A 16 -0.50 -0.16 -14.43
C ILE A 16 -0.21 -0.37 -15.91
N ARG A 17 1.03 -0.09 -16.33
CA ARG A 17 1.56 -0.48 -17.65
C ARG A 17 2.26 -1.83 -17.54
N MET A 18 1.98 -2.75 -18.46
CA MET A 18 2.59 -4.08 -18.46
C MET A 18 2.83 -4.59 -19.88
N HIS A 19 3.82 -5.47 -20.04
CA HIS A 19 4.07 -6.12 -21.33
C HIS A 19 2.86 -6.97 -21.78
N PRO A 20 2.49 -6.97 -23.07
CA PRO A 20 1.32 -7.71 -23.57
C PRO A 20 1.35 -9.21 -23.25
N LYS A 21 2.54 -9.84 -23.26
CA LYS A 21 2.71 -11.25 -22.89
C LYS A 21 2.37 -11.51 -21.42
N LEU A 22 2.78 -10.61 -20.52
CA LEU A 22 2.45 -10.70 -19.10
C LEU A 22 0.95 -10.47 -18.86
N ARG A 23 0.34 -9.53 -19.60
CA ARG A 23 -1.11 -9.32 -19.56
C ARG A 23 -1.89 -10.55 -20.00
N HIS A 24 -1.40 -11.27 -21.01
CA HIS A 24 -2.01 -12.53 -21.44
C HIS A 24 -1.82 -13.64 -20.41
N LEU A 25 -0.63 -13.75 -19.81
CA LEU A 25 -0.35 -14.70 -18.74
C LEU A 25 -1.27 -14.48 -17.53
N LEU A 26 -1.45 -13.23 -17.10
CA LEU A 26 -2.38 -12.87 -16.02
C LEU A 26 -3.81 -13.36 -16.30
N ASP A 27 -4.30 -13.21 -17.53
CA ASP A 27 -5.62 -13.72 -17.95
C ASP A 27 -5.68 -15.25 -17.88
N VAL A 28 -4.65 -15.95 -18.36
CA VAL A 28 -4.61 -17.43 -18.32
C VAL A 28 -4.61 -17.92 -16.88
N VAL A 29 -3.82 -17.32 -16.01
CA VAL A 29 -3.77 -17.64 -14.57
C VAL A 29 -5.12 -17.40 -13.91
N GLY A 30 -5.73 -16.24 -14.13
CA GLY A 30 -7.05 -15.91 -13.59
C GLY A 30 -8.12 -16.92 -14.01
N ARG A 31 -8.16 -17.30 -15.30
CA ARG A 31 -9.10 -18.32 -15.81
C ARG A 31 -8.84 -19.70 -15.22
N LYS A 32 -7.58 -20.10 -15.12
CA LYS A 32 -7.20 -21.43 -14.61
C LYS A 32 -7.51 -21.58 -13.13
N GLN A 33 -7.26 -20.54 -12.33
CA GLN A 33 -7.50 -20.54 -10.88
C GLN A 33 -8.91 -20.06 -10.51
N ARG A 34 -9.73 -19.63 -11.49
CA ARG A 34 -11.05 -19.00 -11.26
C ARG A 34 -10.98 -17.78 -10.34
N ARG A 35 -9.93 -16.97 -10.47
CA ARG A 35 -9.70 -15.73 -9.70
C ARG A 35 -9.79 -14.50 -10.61
N SER A 36 -10.17 -13.36 -10.04
CA SER A 36 -10.10 -12.07 -10.74
C SER A 36 -8.64 -11.67 -10.95
N MET A 37 -8.39 -10.79 -11.93
CA MET A 37 -7.03 -10.24 -12.14
C MET A 37 -6.50 -9.55 -10.88
N THR A 38 -7.36 -8.81 -10.17
CA THR A 38 -7.03 -8.16 -8.90
C THR A 38 -6.56 -9.17 -7.87
N ALA A 39 -7.31 -10.25 -7.65
CA ALA A 39 -6.96 -11.27 -6.66
C ALA A 39 -5.66 -12.04 -7.03
N VAL A 40 -5.36 -12.17 -8.32
CA VAL A 40 -4.08 -12.75 -8.76
C VAL A 40 -2.92 -11.81 -8.47
N ILE A 41 -3.09 -10.51 -8.72
CA ILE A 41 -2.05 -9.49 -8.46
C ILE A 41 -1.80 -9.36 -6.95
N GLU A 42 -2.85 -9.28 -6.13
CA GLU A 42 -2.74 -9.22 -4.67
C GLU A 42 -1.96 -10.44 -4.12
N ALA A 43 -2.35 -11.65 -4.53
CA ALA A 43 -1.65 -12.87 -4.11
C ALA A 43 -0.19 -12.91 -4.59
N ALA A 44 0.10 -12.35 -5.77
CA ALA A 44 1.47 -12.27 -6.27
C ALA A 44 2.32 -11.28 -5.46
N ILE A 45 1.76 -10.13 -5.06
CA ILE A 45 2.44 -9.16 -4.19
C ILE A 45 2.69 -9.77 -2.81
N GLU A 46 1.68 -10.41 -2.23
CA GLU A 46 1.80 -11.09 -0.94
C GLU A 46 2.85 -12.20 -0.98
N ALA A 47 2.98 -12.94 -2.09
CA ALA A 47 3.99 -13.98 -2.25
C ALA A 47 5.39 -13.43 -2.52
N PHE A 48 5.50 -12.27 -3.19
CA PHE A 48 6.77 -11.66 -3.54
C PHE A 48 7.44 -10.95 -2.36
N ALA A 49 6.64 -10.31 -1.50
CA ALA A 49 7.17 -9.56 -0.34
C ALA A 49 7.91 -10.47 0.65
N SER A 50 8.99 -9.96 1.24
CA SER A 50 9.68 -10.55 2.39
C SER A 50 8.87 -10.36 3.68
N SER A 51 9.22 -11.07 4.76
CA SER A 51 8.59 -10.85 6.07
C SER A 51 8.79 -9.42 6.55
N THR A 52 10.01 -8.88 6.41
CA THR A 52 10.37 -7.52 6.82
C THR A 52 9.55 -6.46 6.07
N GLU A 53 9.37 -6.58 4.76
CA GLU A 53 8.56 -5.64 3.98
C GLU A 53 7.08 -5.67 4.40
N ARG A 54 6.55 -6.86 4.73
CA ARG A 54 5.17 -6.99 5.23
C ARG A 54 5.02 -6.32 6.60
N ASP A 55 5.97 -6.54 7.52
CA ASP A 55 5.95 -5.94 8.86
C ASP A 55 6.02 -4.40 8.79
N ILE A 56 6.85 -3.86 7.90
CA ILE A 56 6.92 -2.40 7.65
C ILE A 56 5.60 -1.89 7.07
N ALA A 57 5.02 -2.56 6.07
CA ALA A 57 3.77 -2.13 5.46
C ALA A 57 2.61 -2.16 6.46
N GLU A 58 2.52 -3.19 7.31
CA GLU A 58 1.47 -3.33 8.32
C GLU A 58 1.61 -2.29 9.45
N SER A 59 2.84 -2.07 9.94
CA SER A 59 3.09 -1.12 11.03
C SER A 59 2.98 0.35 10.62
N THR A 60 3.15 0.68 9.34
CA THR A 60 3.12 2.07 8.85
C THR A 60 1.77 2.49 8.27
N TRP A 61 0.87 1.53 7.98
CA TRP A 61 -0.41 1.82 7.35
C TRP A 61 -1.33 2.71 8.20
N SER A 62 -1.85 3.79 7.58
CA SER A 62 -2.97 4.59 8.08
C SER A 62 -3.90 4.97 6.93
N THR A 63 -5.17 5.25 7.25
CA THR A 63 -6.12 5.84 6.31
C THR A 63 -5.81 7.30 5.98
N ASP A 64 -5.06 7.99 6.84
CA ASP A 64 -4.52 9.32 6.56
C ASP A 64 -3.15 9.18 5.89
N GLU A 65 -2.98 9.86 4.77
CA GLU A 65 -1.74 9.85 4.00
C GLU A 65 -0.58 10.51 4.76
N ASN A 66 -0.85 11.58 5.51
CA ASN A 66 0.18 12.27 6.30
C ASN A 66 0.66 11.39 7.47
N GLU A 67 -0.27 10.70 8.14
CA GLU A 67 0.09 9.76 9.20
C GLU A 67 0.87 8.57 8.64
N ARG A 68 0.49 8.06 7.46
CA ARG A 68 1.20 6.96 6.81
C ARG A 68 2.64 7.36 6.45
N ALA A 69 2.83 8.55 5.88
CA ALA A 69 4.17 9.07 5.58
C ALA A 69 5.00 9.28 6.86
N LEU A 70 4.39 9.81 7.92
CA LEU A 70 5.06 9.99 9.20
C LEU A 70 5.45 8.66 9.86
N ASN A 71 4.56 7.68 9.84
CA ASN A 71 4.84 6.34 10.37
C ASN A 71 5.96 5.67 9.58
N LEU A 72 5.97 5.82 8.25
CA LEU A 72 7.05 5.31 7.40
C LEU A 72 8.40 5.93 7.80
N TYR A 73 8.46 7.25 7.96
CA TYR A 73 9.67 7.94 8.41
C TYR A 73 10.16 7.46 9.80
N LEU A 74 9.25 7.20 10.73
CA LEU A 74 9.60 6.73 12.08
C LEU A 74 10.09 5.28 12.12
N THR A 75 9.57 4.43 11.23
CA THR A 75 9.86 2.98 11.23
C THR A 75 10.98 2.60 10.27
N ALA A 76 11.02 3.17 9.07
CA ALA A 76 11.93 2.84 7.98
C ALA A 76 12.30 4.11 7.18
N PRO A 77 13.07 5.04 7.78
CA PRO A 77 13.41 6.33 7.14
C PRO A 77 14.21 6.16 5.84
N ASP A 78 14.92 5.05 5.66
CA ASP A 78 15.64 4.71 4.44
C ASP A 78 14.74 4.46 3.22
N LEU A 79 13.44 4.23 3.44
CA LEU A 79 12.43 4.11 2.38
C LEU A 79 11.80 5.46 1.99
N CYS A 80 12.06 6.52 2.75
CA CYS A 80 11.56 7.85 2.44
C CYS A 80 12.43 8.52 1.37
N SER A 81 11.78 9.27 0.48
CA SER A 81 12.46 10.24 -0.35
C SER A 81 12.94 11.44 0.47
N PHE A 82 13.86 12.23 -0.08
CA PHE A 82 14.38 13.42 0.58
C PHE A 82 13.27 14.40 0.98
N ASP A 83 12.30 14.64 0.09
CA ASP A 83 11.19 15.55 0.34
C ASP A 83 10.29 15.02 1.47
N GLU A 84 9.98 13.72 1.47
CA GLU A 84 9.18 13.09 2.53
C GLU A 84 9.85 13.17 3.90
N GLU A 85 11.19 13.02 3.97
CA GLU A 85 11.92 13.21 5.23
C GLU A 85 11.83 14.64 5.75
N VAL A 86 11.96 15.64 4.87
CA VAL A 86 11.89 17.06 5.24
C VAL A 86 10.50 17.39 5.78
N ASP A 87 9.45 16.92 5.10
CA ASP A 87 8.06 17.12 5.51
C ASP A 87 7.74 16.41 6.83
N ALA A 88 8.22 15.17 7.01
CA ALA A 88 8.03 14.42 8.25
C ALA A 88 8.73 15.10 9.45
N LYS A 89 9.96 15.60 9.26
CA LYS A 89 10.69 16.35 10.29
C LYS A 89 9.96 17.64 10.67
N ALA A 90 9.44 18.37 9.70
CA ALA A 90 8.64 19.57 9.94
C ALA A 90 7.35 19.25 10.71
N ALA A 91 6.64 18.18 10.34
CA ALA A 91 5.44 17.72 11.02
C ALA A 91 5.71 17.30 12.48
N LEU A 92 6.81 16.59 12.72
CA LEU A 92 7.25 16.22 14.08
C LEU A 92 7.56 17.45 14.94
N ALA A 93 8.27 18.42 14.37
CA ALA A 93 8.60 19.67 15.07
C ALA A 93 7.36 20.50 15.41
N ALA A 94 6.34 20.50 14.55
CA ALA A 94 5.06 21.16 14.80
C ALA A 94 4.25 20.46 15.92
N ARG A 95 4.35 19.13 16.02
CA ARG A 95 3.67 18.33 17.05
C ARG A 95 4.26 18.49 18.46
N SER A 96 5.53 18.90 18.54
CA SER A 96 6.27 19.08 19.80
C SER A 96 6.10 20.49 20.41
N LYS A 97 5.35 21.39 19.75
CA LYS A 97 5.02 22.74 20.24
C LYS A 97 3.58 22.78 20.76
#